data_AF-A0A4Q5S750-F1
#
_entry.id   AF-A0A4Q5S750-F1
#
_cell.length_a   1.000
_cell.length_b   1.000
_cell.length_c   1.000
_cell.angle_alpha   90.00
_cell.angle_beta   90.00
_cell.angle_gamma   90.00
#
_symmetry.space_group_name_H-M   'P 1'
#
loop_
_entity.id
_entity.type
_entity.pdbx_description
1 polymer ?
#
loop_
_entity_poly.entity_id
_entity_poly.type
_entity_poly.pdbx_seq_one_letter_code
_entity_poly.pdbx_strand_id
1 'polypeptide(L)' 'VSEAIYLDDPDKNGVELYWDRPRELWPRTANGEIAMVTQQLDFPGLMATLSE' A
#
# COMPACT_ATOMS: atom_id res chain seq x y z
N VAL A 1 3.37 6.11 -2.21
CA VAL A 1 4.85 5.93 -2.14
C VAL A 1 5.12 4.57 -1.52
N SER A 2 4.54 4.29 -0.36
CA SER A 2 4.50 2.95 0.23
C SER A 2 3.11 2.60 0.76
N GLU A 3 2.91 1.34 1.09
CA GLU A 3 1.72 0.76 1.69
C GLU A 3 2.10 -0.11 2.87
N ALA A 4 1.28 -0.09 3.92
CA ALA A 4 1.48 -0.91 5.11
C ALA A 4 0.15 -1.54 5.55
N ILE A 5 0.20 -2.80 5.96
CA ILE A 5 -0.92 -3.53 6.56
C ILE A 5 -0.47 -4.05 7.92
N TYR A 6 -1.28 -3.78 8.94
CA TYR A 6 -1.09 -4.29 10.29
C TYR A 6 -2.12 -5.40 10.54
N LEU A 7 -1.66 -6.55 11.01
CA LEU A 7 -2.50 -7.69 11.34
C LEU A 7 -1.97 -8.42 12.57
N ASP A 8 -2.85 -9.12 13.27
CA ASP A 8 -2.46 -10.03 14.33
C ASP A 8 -2.28 -11.43 13.76
N ASP A 9 -1.18 -12.10 14.09
CA ASP A 9 -1.03 -13.53 13.82
C ASP A 9 -1.90 -14.37 14.79
N PRO A 10 -2.01 -15.70 14.59
CA PRO A 10 -2.79 -16.57 15.49
C PRO A 10 -2.33 -16.55 16.96
N ASP A 11 -1.07 -16.21 17.21
CA ASP A 11 -0.46 -16.10 18.53
C ASP A 11 -0.63 -14.70 19.15
N LYS A 12 -1.28 -13.77 18.43
CA LYS A 12 -1.50 -12.36 18.77
C LYS A 12 -0.23 -11.51 18.77
N ASN A 13 0.79 -11.91 18.01
CA ASN A 13 1.88 -11.01 17.67
C ASN A 13 1.40 -10.04 16.60
N GLY A 14 1.68 -8.75 16.79
CA GLY A 14 1.45 -7.74 15.76
C GLY A 14 2.45 -7.93 14.61
N VAL A 15 1.94 -8.08 13.40
CA VAL A 15 2.70 -8.21 12.16
C VAL A 15 2.43 -6.99 11.28
N GLU A 16 3.51 -6.39 10.78
CA GLU A 16 3.46 -5.32 9.79
C GLU A 16 3.98 -5.82 8.44
N LEU A 17 3.14 -5.76 7.43
CA LEU A 17 3.52 -5.99 6.03
C LEU A 17 3.69 -4.64 5.36
N TYR A 18 4.93 -4.34 4.97
CA TYR A 18 5.30 -3.08 4.33
C TYR A 18 5.77 -3.30 2.90
N TRP A 19 5.30 -2.46 1.98
CA TRP A 19 5.68 -2.50 0.56
C TRP A 19 5.90 -1.10 -0.02
N ASP A 20 7.08 -0.87 -0.60
CA ASP A 20 7.34 0.33 -1.41
C ASP A 20 6.85 0.13 -2.84
N ARG A 21 5.98 1.03 -3.32
CA ARG A 21 5.54 0.99 -4.72
C ARG A 21 6.73 1.33 -5.64
N PRO A 22 6.81 0.75 -6.84
CA PRO A 22 7.72 1.21 -7.90
C PRO A 22 7.64 2.74 -8.09
N ARG A 23 8.79 3.39 -8.29
CA ARG A 23 8.89 4.87 -8.35
C ARG A 23 8.06 5.47 -9.49
N GLU A 24 7.86 4.69 -10.55
CA GLU A 24 7.07 5.03 -11.73
C GLU A 24 5.59 5.19 -11.40
N LEU A 25 5.12 4.53 -10.33
CA LEU A 25 3.74 4.54 -9.84
C LEU A 25 3.50 5.57 -8.74
N TRP A 26 4.50 6.37 -8.39
CA TRP A 26 4.34 7.39 -7.36
C TRP A 26 3.45 8.51 -7.88
N PRO A 27 2.43 8.94 -7.11
CA PRO A 27 1.53 9.99 -7.54
C PRO A 27 2.31 11.30 -7.69
N ARG A 28 1.95 12.08 -8.72
CA ARG A 28 2.58 13.37 -9.00
C ARG A 28 1.55 14.49 -8.95
N THR A 29 1.99 15.66 -8.49
CA THR A 29 1.20 16.89 -8.56
C THR A 29 1.14 17.39 -10.01
N ALA A 30 0.25 18.34 -10.29
CA ALA A 30 0.17 18.99 -11.61
C ALA A 30 1.49 19.65 -12.05
N ASN A 31 2.36 19.98 -11.09
CA ASN A 31 3.67 20.59 -11.32
C ASN A 31 4.80 19.55 -11.44
N GLY A 32 4.49 18.25 -11.39
CA GLY A 32 5.45 17.15 -11.59
C GLY A 32 6.18 16.67 -10.35
N GLU A 33 5.92 17.29 -9.19
CA GLU A 33 6.49 16.89 -7.90
C GLU A 33 5.81 15.63 -7.35
N ILE A 34 6.45 14.88 -6.45
CA ILE A 34 5.83 13.73 -5.80
C ILE A 34 4.72 14.23 -4.86
N ALA A 35 3.50 13.73 -5.07
CA ALA A 35 2.39 14.01 -4.19
C ALA A 35 2.51 13.12 -2.94
N MET A 36 2.90 13.73 -1.81
CA MET A 36 2.86 13.04 -0.52
C MET A 36 1.42 12.99 -0.03
N VAL A 37 0.80 11.82 -0.13
CA VAL A 37 -0.58 11.60 0.28
C VAL A 37 -0.68 10.33 1.12
N THR A 38 -1.49 10.36 2.17
CA THR A 38 -1.92 9.18 2.90
C THR A 38 -3.29 8.80 2.37
N GLN A 39 -3.38 7.65 1.70
CA GLN A 39 -4.62 7.13 1.16
C GLN A 39 -4.93 5.78 1.79
N GLN A 40 -6.22 5.47 1.92
CA GLN A 40 -6.65 4.13 2.31
C GLN A 40 -6.19 3.12 1.25
N LEU A 41 -5.71 1.95 1.70
CA LEU A 41 -5.38 0.83 0.83
C LEU A 41 -6.59 0.42 -0.01
N ASP A 42 -6.37 0.22 -1.31
CA ASP A 42 -7.37 -0.37 -2.20
C ASP A 42 -7.48 -1.89 -1.95
N PHE A 43 -8.18 -2.24 -0.88
CA PHE A 43 -8.37 -3.63 -0.47
C PHE A 43 -9.12 -4.47 -1.52
N PRO A 44 -10.22 -3.99 -2.16
CA PRO A 44 -10.86 -4.72 -3.26
C PRO A 44 -9.92 -4.99 -4.43
N GLY A 45 -9.14 -3.98 -4.86
CA GLY A 45 -8.14 -4.14 -5.90
C GLY A 45 -7.06 -5.17 -5.54
N LEU A 46 -6.61 -5.16 -4.29
CA LEU A 46 -5.66 -6.15 -3.78
C LEU A 46 -6.25 -7.57 -3.80
N MET A 47 -7.49 -7.76 -3.34
CA MET A 47 -8.12 -9.09 -3.32
C MET A 47 -8.34 -9.64 -4.74
N ALA A 48 -8.55 -8.77 -5.73
CA ALA A 48 -8.70 -9.19 -7.12
C ALA A 48 -7.42 -9.84 -7.70
N THR A 49 -6.23 -9.57 -7.16
CA THR A 49 -4.98 -10.19 -7.62
C THR A 49 -4.81 -11.64 -7.17
N LEU A 50 -5.60 -12.11 -6.20
CA LEU A 50 -5.56 -13.49 -5.69
C LEU A 50 -6.38 -14.47 -6.54
N SER A 51 -7.16 -13.97 -7.51
CA SER A 51 -7.98 -14.81 -8.39
C SER A 51 -7.19 -15.17 -9.65
N GLU A 52 -6.32 -16.18 -9.54
CA GLU A 52 -5.71 -16.88 -10.69
C GLU A 52 -6.38 -18.24 -10.93
#